data_AF-A0A3D5FPM0-F1
#
_entry.id   AF-A0A3D5FPM0-F1
#
_cell.length_a   1.000
_cell.length_b   1.000
_cell.length_c   1.000
_cell.angle_alpha   90.00
_cell.angle_beta   90.00
_cell.angle_gamma   90.00
#
_symmetry.space_group_name_H-M   'P 1'
#
loop_
_entity.id
_entity.type
_entity.pdbx_description
1 polymer ?
#
loop_
_entity_poly.entity_id
_entity_poly.type
_entity_poly.pdbx_seq_one_letter_code
_entity_poly.pdbx_strand_id
1 'polypeptide(L)'
;MYIQDQLNHAHVNDENLAFYKAIGVDYLTVNPPPFAAGISGDLTGREQMAQYLIQVRDQAASHGLKLMNIALTGPDEITLARPERDAKIGQWVDVLRAMADADVPTLGYNFKPIGNFRTPSATGRGGAKYSTFDYDLWQKTKGEWPDKQIDEPSIWA
;
A
#
# COMPACT_ATOMS: atom_id res chain seq x y z
N MET A 1 0.74 -0.47 -25.16
CA MET A 1 1.41 -0.68 -23.86
C MET A 1 0.67 0.18 -22.87
N TYR A 2 0.26 -0.37 -21.72
CA TYR A 2 -0.41 0.40 -20.68
C TYR A 2 0.58 0.77 -19.58
N ILE A 3 0.53 2.01 -19.09
CA ILE A 3 1.37 2.49 -17.99
C ILE A 3 0.53 2.59 -16.72
N GLN A 4 1.02 2.02 -15.62
CA GLN A 4 0.40 2.12 -14.31
C GLN A 4 1.30 2.90 -13.35
N ASP A 5 0.70 3.79 -12.57
CA ASP A 5 1.38 4.46 -11.46
C ASP A 5 0.44 4.57 -10.24
N GLN A 6 1.01 4.92 -9.08
CA GLN A 6 0.34 4.85 -7.79
C GLN A 6 0.24 6.21 -7.10
N LEU A 7 -0.89 6.49 -6.46
CA LEU A 7 -1.10 7.64 -5.59
C LEU A 7 -1.49 7.17 -4.18
N ASN A 8 -1.05 7.91 -3.16
CA ASN A 8 -1.65 7.82 -1.83
C ASN A 8 -3.11 8.27 -1.92
N HIS A 9 -4.03 7.64 -1.17
CA HIS A 9 -5.45 8.04 -1.16
C HIS A 9 -5.68 9.53 -0.93
N ALA A 10 -4.86 10.17 -0.09
CA ALA A 10 -4.97 11.60 0.22
C ALA A 10 -4.64 12.50 -0.99
N HIS A 11 -3.99 11.95 -2.01
CA HIS A 11 -3.58 12.64 -3.23
C HIS A 11 -4.41 12.25 -4.45
N VAL A 12 -5.44 11.41 -4.29
CA VAL A 12 -6.43 11.16 -5.34
C VAL A 12 -7.33 12.39 -5.42
N ASN A 13 -6.99 13.30 -6.33
CA ASN A 13 -7.72 14.53 -6.59
C ASN A 13 -7.59 14.90 -8.07
N ASP A 14 -8.43 15.83 -8.54
CA ASP A 14 -8.53 16.15 -9.96
C ASP A 14 -7.23 16.65 -10.58
N GLU A 15 -6.43 17.42 -9.83
CA GLU A 15 -5.14 17.93 -10.30
C GLU A 15 -4.15 16.80 -10.55
N ASN A 16 -3.98 15.89 -9.59
CA ASN A 16 -3.05 14.77 -9.71
C ASN A 16 -3.49 13.76 -10.77
N LEU A 17 -4.80 13.51 -10.91
CA LEU A 17 -5.33 12.61 -11.94
C LEU A 17 -5.15 13.21 -13.35
N ALA A 18 -5.41 14.50 -13.52
CA ALA A 18 -5.13 15.21 -14.77
C ALA A 18 -3.63 15.18 -15.10
N PHE A 19 -2.76 15.38 -14.10
CA PHE A 19 -1.31 15.27 -14.27
C PHE A 19 -0.90 13.85 -14.71
N TYR A 20 -1.41 12.81 -14.07
CA TYR A 20 -1.16 11.41 -14.44
C TYR A 20 -1.52 11.16 -15.89
N LYS A 21 -2.69 11.65 -16.32
CA LYS A 21 -3.10 11.50 -17.71
C LYS A 21 -2.17 12.25 -18.67
N ALA A 22 -1.75 13.47 -18.32
CA ALA A 22 -0.87 14.28 -19.14
C ALA A 22 0.51 13.64 -19.37
N ILE A 23 1.01 12.86 -18.40
CA ILE A 23 2.29 12.13 -18.52
C ILE A 23 2.13 10.71 -19.10
N GLY A 24 0.93 10.34 -19.57
CA GLY A 24 0.68 9.08 -20.26
C GLY A 24 0.38 7.89 -19.35
N VAL A 25 0.02 8.10 -18.08
CA VAL A 25 -0.51 7.02 -17.24
C VAL A 25 -1.88 6.61 -17.75
N ASP A 26 -2.13 5.30 -17.78
CA ASP A 26 -3.41 4.71 -18.14
C ASP A 26 -4.13 4.19 -16.89
N TYR A 27 -3.38 3.56 -15.98
CA TYR A 27 -3.93 2.82 -14.84
C TYR A 27 -3.50 3.45 -13.52
N LEU A 28 -4.48 3.63 -12.64
CA LEU A 28 -4.28 4.12 -11.28
C LEU A 28 -4.15 2.94 -10.31
N THR A 29 -3.17 3.04 -9.42
CA THR A 29 -3.12 2.30 -8.15
C THR A 29 -3.37 3.25 -6.98
N VAL A 30 -4.20 2.85 -6.02
CA VAL A 30 -4.23 3.54 -4.70
C VAL A 30 -3.30 2.82 -3.73
N ASN A 31 -2.26 3.51 -3.28
CA ASN A 31 -1.25 2.98 -2.36
C ASN A 31 -0.77 4.04 -1.34
N PRO A 32 -1.15 3.93 -0.06
CA PRO A 32 -2.16 3.04 0.50
C PRO A 32 -3.59 3.61 0.36
N PRO A 33 -4.63 2.76 0.33
CA PRO A 33 -6.01 3.17 0.58
C PRO A 33 -6.22 3.55 2.07
N PRO A 34 -7.30 4.27 2.41
CA PRO A 34 -7.56 4.78 3.77
C PRO A 34 -7.81 3.69 4.82
N PHE A 35 -8.08 2.45 4.39
CA PHE A 35 -8.31 1.29 5.25
C PHE A 35 -7.09 0.37 5.34
N ALA A 36 -5.94 0.78 4.80
CA ALA A 36 -4.71 0.00 4.92
C ALA A 36 -4.16 0.01 6.36
N ALA A 37 -3.46 -1.05 6.74
CA ALA A 37 -2.77 -1.12 8.03
C ALA A 37 -1.79 0.05 8.20
N GLY A 38 -1.82 0.68 9.38
CA GLY A 38 -0.99 1.83 9.71
C GLY A 38 -1.51 3.17 9.19
N ILE A 39 -2.67 3.20 8.52
CA ILE A 39 -3.38 4.43 8.17
C ILE A 39 -4.50 4.67 9.19
N SER A 40 -4.58 5.90 9.70
CA SER A 40 -5.60 6.34 10.64
C SER A 40 -6.91 6.65 9.92
N GLY A 41 -7.57 5.61 9.38
CA GLY A 41 -8.87 5.72 8.74
C GLY A 41 -9.94 4.88 9.45
N ASP A 42 -11.18 5.36 9.39
CA ASP A 42 -12.33 4.72 10.06
C ASP A 42 -13.07 3.71 9.16
N LEU A 43 -12.62 3.52 7.91
CA LEU A 43 -13.27 2.64 6.95
C LEU A 43 -12.92 1.18 7.27
N THR A 44 -13.84 0.50 7.96
CA THR A 44 -13.63 -0.88 8.43
C THR A 44 -14.64 -1.86 7.84
N GLY A 45 -15.80 -1.40 7.36
CA GLY A 45 -16.82 -2.25 6.76
C GLY A 45 -16.67 -2.43 5.25
N ARG A 46 -16.94 -3.65 4.74
CA ARG A 46 -16.94 -3.99 3.30
C ARG A 46 -17.66 -2.95 2.44
N GLU A 47 -18.88 -2.58 2.82
CA GLU A 47 -19.70 -1.64 2.05
C GLU A 47 -19.03 -0.27 1.96
N GLN A 48 -18.50 0.24 3.08
CA GLN A 48 -17.80 1.53 3.11
C GLN A 48 -16.53 1.51 2.26
N MET A 49 -15.76 0.40 2.31
CA MET A 49 -14.58 0.19 1.47
C MET A 49 -14.96 0.13 -0.01
N ALA A 50 -16.04 -0.58 -0.37
CA ALA A 50 -16.53 -0.68 -1.74
C ALA A 50 -16.98 0.69 -2.26
N GLN A 51 -17.75 1.45 -1.48
CA GLN A 51 -18.19 2.80 -1.83
C GLN A 51 -17.01 3.74 -2.07
N TYR A 52 -15.98 3.69 -1.21
CA TYR A 52 -14.76 4.44 -1.43
C TYR A 52 -14.07 4.06 -2.76
N LEU A 53 -13.91 2.76 -3.04
CA LEU A 53 -13.27 2.29 -4.27
C LEU A 53 -14.08 2.67 -5.52
N ILE A 54 -15.41 2.61 -5.46
CA ILE A 54 -16.30 3.05 -6.54
C ILE A 54 -16.12 4.55 -6.80
N GLN A 55 -16.12 5.37 -5.75
CA GLN A 55 -15.89 6.82 -5.88
C GLN A 55 -14.54 7.13 -6.53
N VAL A 56 -13.46 6.46 -6.11
CA VAL A 56 -12.14 6.64 -6.71
C VAL A 56 -12.11 6.14 -8.16
N ARG A 57 -12.75 5.00 -8.46
CA ARG A 57 -12.84 4.48 -9.83
C ARG A 57 -13.54 5.47 -10.74
N ASP A 58 -14.67 6.00 -10.31
CA ASP A 58 -15.49 6.93 -11.10
C ASP A 58 -14.74 8.27 -11.29
N GLN A 59 -14.03 8.75 -10.27
CA GLN A 59 -13.16 9.92 -10.38
C GLN A 59 -11.97 9.65 -11.32
N ALA A 60 -11.30 8.50 -11.23
CA ALA A 60 -10.23 8.16 -12.17
C ALA A 60 -10.75 8.08 -13.62
N ALA A 61 -11.94 7.50 -13.81
CA ALA A 61 -12.57 7.39 -15.12
C ALA A 61 -12.92 8.75 -15.73
N SER A 62 -13.34 9.74 -14.95
CA SER A 62 -13.62 11.10 -15.44
C SER A 62 -12.37 11.82 -15.96
N HIS A 63 -11.18 11.38 -15.54
CA HIS A 63 -9.87 11.86 -16.05
C HIS A 63 -9.25 10.92 -17.10
N GLY A 64 -10.00 9.94 -17.60
CA GLY A 64 -9.51 9.00 -18.63
C GLY A 64 -8.46 8.01 -18.12
N LEU A 65 -8.46 7.72 -16.82
CA LEU A 65 -7.67 6.69 -16.15
C LEU A 65 -8.58 5.51 -15.76
N LYS A 66 -7.98 4.34 -15.49
CA LYS A 66 -8.69 3.18 -14.93
C LYS A 66 -8.11 2.79 -13.58
N LEU A 67 -8.94 2.72 -12.53
CA LEU A 67 -8.52 2.12 -11.26
C LEU A 67 -8.35 0.61 -11.48
N MET A 68 -7.12 0.12 -11.42
CA MET A 68 -6.81 -1.29 -11.67
C MET A 68 -6.33 -2.01 -10.42
N ASN A 69 -5.78 -1.28 -9.44
CA ASN A 69 -5.06 -1.87 -8.33
C ASN A 69 -5.23 -1.06 -7.05
N ILE A 70 -5.21 -1.73 -5.91
CA ILE A 70 -4.87 -1.12 -4.63
C ILE A 70 -3.66 -1.82 -4.05
N ALA A 71 -2.91 -1.16 -3.17
CA ALA A 71 -1.80 -1.79 -2.48
C ALA A 71 -1.89 -1.66 -0.97
N LEU A 72 -1.64 -2.78 -0.28
CA LEU A 72 -1.71 -2.90 1.17
C LEU A 72 -0.39 -3.38 1.76
N THR A 73 -0.07 -2.87 2.95
CA THR A 73 0.97 -3.46 3.79
C THR A 73 0.35 -4.59 4.63
N GLY A 74 1.11 -5.68 4.79
CA GLY A 74 0.73 -6.78 5.67
C GLY A 74 0.61 -6.26 7.12
N PRO A 75 -0.55 -6.41 7.78
CA PRO A 75 -0.74 -5.97 9.15
C PRO A 75 0.12 -6.79 10.12
N ASP A 76 0.55 -6.18 11.22
CA ASP A 76 1.38 -6.83 12.24
C ASP A 76 0.69 -8.04 12.86
N GLU A 77 -0.63 -8.00 13.02
CA GLU A 77 -1.41 -9.11 13.55
C GLU A 77 -1.19 -10.38 12.73
N ILE A 78 -1.13 -10.26 11.39
CA ILE A 78 -0.88 -11.39 10.50
C ILE A 78 0.62 -11.68 10.42
N THR A 79 1.44 -10.65 10.15
CA THR A 79 2.87 -10.85 9.86
C THR A 79 3.71 -11.28 11.05
N LEU A 80 3.22 -11.07 12.27
CA LEU A 80 3.84 -11.50 13.53
C LEU A 80 3.01 -12.55 14.27
N ALA A 81 2.04 -13.20 13.61
CA ALA A 81 1.23 -14.27 14.18
C ALA A 81 0.56 -13.92 15.53
N ARG A 82 0.10 -12.67 15.71
CA ARG A 82 -0.53 -12.24 16.96
C ARG A 82 -1.91 -12.91 17.14
N PRO A 83 -2.45 -12.99 18.38
CA PRO A 83 -3.74 -13.65 18.65
C PRO A 83 -4.91 -13.10 17.80
N GLU A 84 -4.84 -11.85 17.36
CA GLU A 84 -5.87 -11.18 16.58
C GLU A 84 -5.81 -11.47 15.06
N ARG A 85 -4.86 -12.33 14.61
CA ARG A 85 -4.61 -12.61 13.20
C ARG A 85 -5.85 -13.05 12.42
N ASP A 86 -6.70 -13.89 13.02
CA ASP A 86 -7.91 -14.40 12.35
C ASP A 86 -8.94 -13.30 12.10
N ALA A 87 -9.12 -12.39 13.07
CA ALA A 87 -9.98 -11.22 12.90
C ALA A 87 -9.45 -10.31 11.78
N LYS A 88 -8.12 -10.14 11.71
CA LYS A 88 -7.47 -9.35 10.66
C LYS A 88 -7.56 -10.01 9.28
N ILE A 89 -7.46 -11.33 9.20
CA ILE A 89 -7.69 -12.11 7.98
C ILE A 89 -9.13 -11.91 7.50
N GLY A 90 -10.12 -11.93 8.40
CA GLY A 90 -11.52 -11.61 8.09
C GLY A 90 -11.67 -10.23 7.44
N GLN A 91 -11.02 -9.21 7.98
CA GLN A 91 -11.00 -7.86 7.40
C GLN A 91 -10.39 -7.85 5.98
N TRP A 92 -9.29 -8.59 5.75
CA TRP A 92 -8.70 -8.72 4.42
C TRP A 92 -9.62 -9.42 3.41
N VAL A 93 -10.35 -10.44 3.84
CA VAL A 93 -11.38 -11.08 3.01
C VAL A 93 -12.46 -10.07 2.62
N ASP A 94 -12.87 -9.20 3.54
CA ASP A 94 -13.83 -8.13 3.25
C ASP A 94 -13.27 -7.06 2.32
N VAL A 95 -11.96 -6.74 2.39
CA VAL A 95 -11.31 -5.88 1.39
C VAL A 95 -11.38 -6.51 0.01
N LEU A 96 -11.03 -7.79 -0.14
CA LEU A 96 -11.07 -8.49 -1.44
C LEU A 96 -12.48 -8.51 -2.02
N ARG A 97 -13.49 -8.69 -1.17
CA ARG A 97 -14.89 -8.62 -1.59
C ARG A 97 -15.32 -7.21 -1.97
N ALA A 98 -14.89 -6.20 -1.23
CA ALA A 98 -15.14 -4.79 -1.58
C ALA A 98 -14.49 -4.40 -2.90
N MET A 99 -13.29 -4.90 -3.20
CA MET A 99 -12.65 -4.75 -4.50
C MET A 99 -13.49 -5.38 -5.62
N ALA A 100 -14.03 -6.58 -5.40
CA ALA A 100 -14.91 -7.23 -6.36
C ALA A 100 -16.20 -6.43 -6.60
N ASP A 101 -16.81 -5.89 -5.53
CA ASP A 101 -18.01 -5.04 -5.63
C ASP A 101 -17.74 -3.74 -6.42
N ALA A 102 -16.51 -3.23 -6.36
CA ALA A 102 -16.07 -2.02 -7.04
C ALA A 102 -15.46 -2.25 -8.43
N ASP A 103 -15.34 -3.50 -8.89
CA ASP A 103 -14.63 -3.89 -10.12
C ASP A 103 -13.14 -3.47 -10.14
N VAL A 104 -12.45 -3.62 -9.01
CA VAL A 104 -10.99 -3.42 -8.90
C VAL A 104 -10.28 -4.77 -8.97
N PRO A 105 -9.58 -5.09 -10.07
CA PRO A 105 -9.21 -6.48 -10.36
C PRO A 105 -7.94 -6.98 -9.67
N THR A 106 -7.06 -6.10 -9.16
CA THR A 106 -5.76 -6.52 -8.63
C THR A 106 -5.44 -5.92 -7.26
N LEU A 107 -4.80 -6.72 -6.41
CA LEU A 107 -4.28 -6.31 -5.11
C LEU A 107 -2.75 -6.50 -5.12
N GLY A 108 -2.01 -5.41 -4.92
CA GLY A 108 -0.61 -5.45 -4.52
C GLY A 108 -0.51 -5.62 -3.01
N TYR A 109 0.37 -6.49 -2.52
CA TYR A 109 0.65 -6.57 -1.09
C TYR A 109 2.08 -6.98 -0.78
N ASN A 110 2.48 -6.82 0.48
CA ASN A 110 3.74 -7.32 0.99
C ASN A 110 3.56 -7.97 2.37
N PHE A 111 4.49 -8.87 2.72
CA PHE A 111 4.54 -9.57 4.00
C PHE A 111 5.83 -9.19 4.73
N LYS A 112 5.99 -7.90 5.03
CA LYS A 112 7.23 -7.32 5.58
C LYS A 112 6.95 -6.62 6.92
N PRO A 113 7.02 -7.33 8.06
CA PRO A 113 6.72 -6.73 9.37
C PRO A 113 7.62 -5.52 9.71
N ILE A 114 8.83 -5.46 9.15
CA ILE A 114 9.80 -4.37 9.38
C ILE A 114 10.03 -3.49 8.14
N GLY A 115 9.15 -3.61 7.14
CA GLY A 115 9.19 -2.80 5.94
C GLY A 115 10.37 -3.10 5.03
N ASN A 116 10.79 -2.11 4.24
CA ASN A 116 11.90 -2.24 3.31
C ASN A 116 13.20 -1.80 3.99
N PHE A 117 14.26 -2.59 3.83
CA PHE A 117 15.59 -2.17 4.25
C PHE A 117 16.07 -1.00 3.38
N ARG A 118 16.44 0.10 4.04
CA ARG A 118 16.91 1.34 3.44
C ARG A 118 18.01 1.93 4.31
N THR A 119 18.96 2.58 3.68
CA THR A 119 19.92 3.49 4.32
C THR A 119 19.71 4.90 3.77
N PRO A 120 20.37 5.95 4.32
CA PRO A 120 20.18 7.32 3.84
C PRO A 120 20.33 7.44 2.33
N SER A 121 19.37 8.12 1.69
CA SER A 121 19.32 8.27 0.23
C SER A 121 20.56 8.96 -0.31
N ALA A 122 21.15 8.40 -1.37
CA ALA A 122 22.20 9.08 -2.13
C ALA A 122 21.63 10.21 -3.00
N THR A 123 22.47 11.22 -3.27
CA THR A 123 22.13 12.30 -4.21
C THR A 123 22.69 11.98 -5.57
N GLY A 124 21.82 11.90 -6.57
CA GLY A 124 22.14 11.67 -7.97
C GLY A 124 22.28 12.93 -8.80
N ARG A 125 22.27 12.74 -10.12
CA ARG A 125 22.33 13.84 -11.10
C ARG A 125 21.12 14.76 -10.95
N GLY A 126 21.35 16.06 -11.08
CA GLY A 126 20.31 17.08 -10.96
C GLY A 126 19.70 17.20 -9.56
N GLY A 127 20.38 16.69 -8.51
CA GLY A 127 19.89 16.76 -7.12
C GLY A 127 18.83 15.70 -6.77
N ALA A 128 18.50 14.79 -7.68
CA ALA A 128 17.55 13.70 -7.43
C ALA A 128 18.01 12.83 -6.25
N LYS A 129 17.06 12.39 -5.42
CA LYS A 129 17.34 11.46 -4.32
C LYS A 129 17.06 10.03 -4.76
N TYR A 130 18.02 9.14 -4.57
CA TYR A 130 17.86 7.72 -4.89
C TYR A 130 17.76 6.89 -3.63
N SER A 131 16.83 5.93 -3.66
CA SER A 131 16.76 4.88 -2.63
C SER A 131 18.04 4.06 -2.63
N THR A 132 18.70 3.94 -1.48
CA THR A 132 19.98 3.25 -1.33
C THR A 132 19.98 2.26 -0.17
N PHE A 133 20.93 1.34 -0.23
CA PHE A 133 21.21 0.37 0.82
C PHE A 133 22.73 0.20 0.94
N ASP A 134 23.25 0.42 2.15
CA ASP A 134 24.65 0.24 2.53
C ASP A 134 24.69 -0.76 3.69
N TYR A 135 25.33 -1.90 3.47
CA TYR A 135 25.33 -3.00 4.42
C TYR A 135 26.10 -2.66 5.70
N ASP A 136 27.25 -1.99 5.61
CA ASP A 136 28.09 -1.67 6.77
C ASP A 136 27.43 -0.61 7.65
N LEU A 137 26.76 0.36 7.03
CA LEU A 137 25.95 1.33 7.76
C LEU A 137 24.75 0.65 8.41
N TRP A 138 24.09 -0.25 7.70
CA TRP A 138 22.97 -1.01 8.25
C TRP A 138 23.38 -1.82 9.48
N GLN A 139 24.50 -2.54 9.41
CA GLN A 139 25.03 -3.33 10.53
C GLN A 139 25.38 -2.51 11.78
N LYS A 140 25.57 -1.19 11.66
CA LYS A 140 25.81 -0.30 12.81
C LYS A 140 24.53 0.14 13.49
N THR A 141 23.47 0.35 12.71
CA THR A 141 22.21 0.85 13.27
C THR A 141 21.29 -0.26 13.70
N LYS A 142 21.34 -1.44 13.04
CA LYS A 142 20.53 -2.64 13.31
C LYS A 142 19.14 -2.33 13.86
N GLY A 143 18.47 -1.31 13.30
CA GLY A 143 17.05 -1.01 13.28
C GLY A 143 16.32 -1.78 14.34
N GLU A 144 16.09 -1.13 15.47
CA GLU A 144 15.44 -1.77 16.58
C GLU A 144 13.94 -1.68 16.37
N TRP A 145 13.31 -2.84 16.23
CA TRP A 145 11.85 -2.96 16.30
C TRP A 145 11.52 -3.69 17.60
N PRO A 146 11.66 -3.02 18.77
CA PRO A 146 11.53 -3.67 20.08
C PRO A 146 10.16 -4.32 20.26
N ASP A 147 9.13 -3.80 19.59
CA ASP A 147 7.76 -4.31 19.63
C ASP A 147 7.46 -5.38 18.57
N LYS A 148 8.47 -5.78 17.77
CA LYS A 148 8.35 -6.78 16.70
C LYS A 148 9.40 -7.88 16.89
N GLN A 149 9.00 -8.94 17.57
CA GLN A 149 9.79 -10.16 17.66
C GLN A 149 9.74 -10.92 16.33
N ILE A 150 10.88 -11.04 15.67
CA ILE A 150 11.04 -11.75 14.40
C ILE A 150 12.13 -12.80 14.60
N ASP A 151 11.72 -13.96 15.07
CA ASP A 151 12.58 -15.14 15.19
C ASP A 151 11.90 -16.36 14.55
N GLU A 152 12.73 -17.36 14.24
CA GLU A 152 12.28 -18.59 13.57
C GLU A 152 11.16 -19.30 14.35
N PRO A 153 11.25 -19.53 15.68
CA PRO A 153 10.16 -20.12 16.45
C PRO A 153 8.82 -19.37 16.34
N SER A 154 8.83 -18.04 16.44
CA SER A 154 7.61 -17.23 16.42
C SER A 154 6.94 -17.15 15.04
N ILE A 155 7.69 -17.26 13.95
CA ILE A 155 7.14 -17.19 12.59
C ILE A 155 6.38 -18.48 12.21
N TRP A 156 6.74 -19.63 12.78
CA TRP A 156 6.15 -20.94 12.45
C TRP A 156 5.09 -21.44 13.44
N ALA A 157 4.74 -20.64 14.45
CA ALA A 157 3.81 -21.01 15.54
C ALA A 157 2.31 -20.84 15.24
#